data_AF-A0A7W0YV52-F1
#
_entry.id   AF-A0A7W0YV52-F1
#
_cell.length_a   1.000
_cell.length_b   1.000
_cell.length_c   1.000
_cell.angle_alpha   90.00
_cell.angle_beta   90.00
_cell.angle_gamma   90.00
#
_symmetry.space_group_name_H-M   'P 1'
#
loop_
_entity.id
_entity.type
_entity.pdbx_description
1 polymer ?
#
loop_
_entity_poly.entity_id
_entity_poly.type
_entity_poly.pdbx_seq_one_letter_code
_entity_poly.pdbx_strand_id
1 'polypeptide(L)'
;MGSEELNTSAESRSHLKELLAIGVIASLIGIALGLAIDWFPTQASTEAETVDTVWDVLVIVSVPFFVLVMVVVLYSMWRFRMKPGEELKDGPPIHGNT
;
A
#
# COMPACT_ATOMS: atom_id res chain seq x y z
N MET A 1 -11.44 4.97 33.53
CA MET A 1 -10.68 5.91 32.69
C MET A 1 -9.39 5.31 32.12
N GLY A 2 -8.51 4.67 32.90
CA GLY A 2 -7.22 4.16 32.39
C GLY A 2 -7.26 2.84 31.59
N SER A 3 -8.27 1.99 31.80
CA SER A 3 -8.37 0.69 31.10
C SER A 3 -8.86 0.83 29.65
N GLU A 4 -9.64 1.87 29.34
CA GLU A 4 -10.17 2.12 27.99
C GLU A 4 -9.08 2.65 27.05
N GLU A 5 -8.26 3.63 27.48
CA GLU A 5 -7.15 4.15 26.66
C GLU A 5 -6.08 3.10 26.33
N LEU A 6 -5.81 2.18 27.27
CA LEU A 6 -4.88 1.08 27.05
C LEU A 6 -5.39 0.13 25.96
N ASN A 7 -6.70 -0.10 25.89
CA ASN A 7 -7.30 -1.00 24.92
C ASN A 7 -7.29 -0.38 23.50
N THR A 8 -7.63 0.91 23.38
CA THR A 8 -7.63 1.62 22.09
C THR A 8 -6.23 1.70 21.46
N SER A 9 -5.19 1.91 22.29
CA SER A 9 -3.80 1.95 21.81
C SER A 9 -3.29 0.57 21.39
N ALA A 10 -3.72 -0.51 22.07
CA ALA A 10 -3.38 -1.87 21.69
C ALA A 10 -4.03 -2.28 20.36
N GLU A 11 -5.32 -1.98 20.17
CA GLU A 11 -6.09 -2.27 18.95
C GLU A 11 -5.57 -1.48 17.73
N SER A 12 -5.24 -0.21 17.90
CA SER A 12 -4.62 0.60 16.82
C SER A 12 -3.27 0.02 16.37
N ARG A 13 -2.45 -0.42 17.33
CA ARG A 13 -1.15 -1.06 17.04
C ARG A 13 -1.30 -2.41 16.32
N SER A 14 -2.36 -3.18 16.58
CA SER A 14 -2.60 -4.42 15.83
C SER A 14 -3.01 -4.15 14.39
N HIS A 15 -3.91 -3.19 14.17
CA HIS A 15 -4.31 -2.79 12.81
C HIS A 15 -3.13 -2.26 11.99
N LEU A 16 -2.27 -1.42 12.58
CA LEU A 16 -1.09 -0.92 11.88
C LEU A 16 -0.15 -2.07 11.47
N LYS A 17 0.10 -3.02 12.38
CA LYS A 17 0.94 -4.19 12.09
C LYS A 17 0.35 -5.05 10.98
N GLU A 18 -0.96 -5.26 10.98
CA GLU A 18 -1.65 -6.02 9.95
C GLU A 18 -1.56 -5.33 8.58
N LEU A 19 -1.82 -4.02 8.51
CA LEU A 19 -1.68 -3.24 7.28
C LEU A 19 -0.24 -3.22 6.76
N LEU A 20 0.75 -3.10 7.65
CA LEU A 20 2.16 -3.18 7.27
C LEU A 20 2.52 -4.57 6.76
N ALA A 21 2.08 -5.64 7.41
CA ALA A 21 2.33 -7.01 6.97
C ALA A 21 1.71 -7.25 5.58
N ILE A 22 0.47 -6.83 5.37
CA ILE A 22 -0.21 -6.91 4.06
C ILE A 22 0.56 -6.11 3.01
N GLY A 23 0.95 -4.88 3.31
CA GLY A 23 1.71 -4.03 2.39
C GLY A 23 3.06 -4.62 2.00
N VAL A 24 3.80 -5.18 2.96
CA VAL A 24 5.09 -5.85 2.69
C VAL A 24 4.87 -7.09 1.82
N ILE A 25 3.93 -7.96 2.18
CA ILE A 25 3.64 -9.19 1.42
C ILE A 25 3.20 -8.85 0.00
N ALA A 26 2.27 -7.90 -0.16
CA ALA A 26 1.80 -7.46 -1.47
C ALA A 26 2.91 -6.84 -2.31
N SER A 27 3.82 -6.08 -1.70
CA SER A 27 4.99 -5.52 -2.39
C SER A 27 5.94 -6.61 -2.86
N LEU A 28 6.26 -7.60 -2.01
CA LEU A 28 7.12 -8.72 -2.38
C LEU A 28 6.53 -9.54 -3.52
N ILE A 29 5.23 -9.82 -3.48
CA ILE A 29 4.52 -10.52 -4.56
C ILE A 29 4.56 -9.69 -5.85
N GLY A 30 4.26 -8.39 -5.77
CA GLY A 30 4.29 -7.49 -6.92
C GLY A 30 5.66 -7.40 -7.58
N ILE A 31 6.73 -7.31 -6.77
CA ILE A 31 8.11 -7.30 -7.27
C ILE A 31 8.44 -8.65 -7.91
N ALA A 32 8.13 -9.77 -7.24
CA ALA A 32 8.41 -11.10 -7.77
C ALA A 32 7.71 -11.34 -9.11
N LEU A 33 6.45 -10.92 -9.26
CA LEU A 33 5.72 -10.99 -10.52
C LEU A 33 6.30 -10.03 -11.56
N GLY A 34 6.66 -8.82 -11.17
CA GLY A 34 7.24 -7.82 -12.07
C GLY A 34 8.58 -8.27 -12.65
N LEU A 35 9.45 -8.88 -11.84
CA LEU A 35 10.76 -9.39 -12.29
C LEU A 35 10.67 -10.74 -13.02
N ALA A 36 9.57 -11.47 -12.88
CA ALA A 36 9.37 -12.76 -13.57
C ALA A 36 8.87 -12.60 -15.02
N ILE A 37 8.47 -11.39 -15.42
CA ILE A 37 7.97 -11.10 -16.77
C ILE A 37 9.14 -10.65 -17.65
N ASP A 38 9.34 -11.30 -18.79
CA ASP A 38 10.25 -10.84 -19.83
C ASP A 38 9.64 -9.63 -20.56
N TRP A 39 9.86 -8.43 -20.01
CA TRP A 39 9.30 -7.18 -20.55
C TRP A 39 9.90 -6.80 -21.91
N PHE A 40 11.15 -7.18 -22.16
CA PHE A 40 11.89 -6.80 -23.35
C PHE A 40 12.25 -8.01 -24.23
N PRO A 41 12.32 -7.83 -25.55
CA PRO A 41 12.76 -8.86 -26.47
C PRO A 41 14.28 -9.14 -26.33
N THR A 42 14.76 -10.16 -27.04
CA THR A 42 16.18 -10.56 -27.03
C THR A 42 17.13 -9.38 -27.27
N GLN A 43 18.21 -9.29 -26.49
CA GLN A 43 19.19 -8.21 -26.56
C GLN A 43 19.83 -8.09 -27.96
N ALA A 44 19.74 -6.91 -28.56
CA ALA A 44 20.27 -6.62 -29.90
C ALA A 44 21.41 -5.57 -29.89
N SER A 45 21.76 -5.04 -28.73
CA SER A 45 22.83 -4.05 -28.53
C SER A 45 23.49 -4.23 -27.17
N THR A 46 24.72 -3.73 -27.01
CA THR A 46 25.43 -3.71 -25.71
C THR A 46 24.70 -2.88 -24.66
N GLU A 47 23.96 -1.85 -25.08
CA GLU A 47 23.21 -0.97 -24.16
C GLU A 47 21.93 -1.63 -23.62
N ALA A 48 21.47 -2.74 -24.22
CA ALA A 48 20.24 -3.41 -23.80
C ALA A 48 20.33 -3.92 -22.35
N GLU A 49 21.48 -4.48 -21.95
CA GLU A 49 21.70 -4.99 -20.59
C GLU A 49 21.55 -3.89 -19.51
N THR A 50 22.04 -2.68 -19.82
CA THR A 50 21.92 -1.53 -18.92
C THR A 50 20.46 -1.10 -18.77
N VAL A 51 19.70 -1.12 -19.87
CA VAL A 51 18.27 -0.76 -19.86
C VAL A 51 17.48 -1.77 -19.03
N ASP A 52 17.72 -3.06 -19.23
CA ASP A 52 17.08 -4.14 -18.47
C ASP A 52 17.36 -3.99 -16.97
N THR A 53 18.61 -3.69 -16.60
CA THR A 53 19.00 -3.46 -15.20
C THR A 53 18.27 -2.27 -14.58
N VAL A 54 18.19 -1.14 -15.28
CA VAL A 54 17.49 0.06 -14.77
C VAL A 54 15.99 -0.18 -14.68
N TRP A 55 15.42 -0.96 -15.59
CA TRP A 55 14.03 -1.37 -15.54
C TRP A 55 13.73 -2.23 -14.31
N ASP A 56 14.56 -3.21 -14.00
CA ASP A 56 14.39 -4.05 -12.80
C ASP A 56 14.45 -3.20 -11.52
N VAL A 57 15.39 -2.26 -11.44
CA VAL A 57 15.49 -1.31 -10.32
C VAL A 57 14.22 -0.45 -10.23
N LEU A 58 13.72 0.04 -11.35
CA LEU A 58 12.47 0.81 -11.40
C LEU A 58 11.30 -0.01 -10.85
N VAL A 59 11.16 -1.28 -11.24
CA VAL A 59 10.10 -2.16 -10.72
C VAL A 59 10.26 -2.36 -9.21
N ILE A 60 11.47 -2.69 -8.74
CA ILE A 60 11.75 -2.92 -7.32
C ILE A 60 11.42 -1.70 -6.46
N VAL A 61 11.69 -0.49 -6.95
CA VAL A 61 11.43 0.76 -6.20
C VAL A 61 9.98 1.21 -6.32
N SER A 62 9.39 1.15 -7.51
CA SER A 62 8.04 1.70 -7.76
C SER A 62 6.93 0.87 -7.12
N VAL A 63 7.05 -0.47 -7.12
CA VAL A 63 6.02 -1.37 -6.62
C VAL A 63 5.69 -1.13 -5.13
N PRO A 64 6.66 -1.02 -4.20
CA PRO A 64 6.37 -0.69 -2.80
C PRO A 64 5.64 0.64 -2.60
N PHE A 65 6.00 1.69 -3.35
CA PHE A 65 5.30 2.98 -3.28
C PHE A 65 3.86 2.87 -3.76
N PHE A 66 3.65 2.18 -4.88
CA PHE A 66 2.30 1.92 -5.40
C PHE A 66 1.46 1.14 -4.38
N VAL A 67 1.99 0.05 -3.84
CA VAL A 67 1.31 -0.78 -2.85
C VAL A 67 1.00 0.01 -1.57
N LEU A 68 1.93 0.84 -1.09
CA LEU A 68 1.72 1.69 0.08
C LEU A 68 0.51 2.61 -0.12
N VAL A 69 0.43 3.31 -1.25
CA VAL A 69 -0.71 4.19 -1.56
C VAL A 69 -2.00 3.38 -1.68
N MET A 70 -1.96 2.24 -2.36
CA MET A 70 -3.12 1.36 -2.52
C MET A 70 -3.65 0.82 -1.19
N VAL A 71 -2.78 0.42 -0.27
CA VAL A 71 -3.18 -0.02 1.08
C VAL A 71 -3.91 1.09 1.82
N VAL A 72 -3.41 2.33 1.77
CA VAL A 72 -4.07 3.49 2.41
C VAL A 72 -5.45 3.76 1.80
N VAL A 73 -5.55 3.73 0.47
CA VAL A 73 -6.82 3.93 -0.23
C VAL A 73 -7.82 2.82 0.11
N LEU A 74 -7.40 1.55 0.03
CA LEU A 74 -8.27 0.41 0.33
C LEU A 74 -8.70 0.39 1.80
N TYR A 75 -7.80 0.71 2.72
CA TYR A 75 -8.14 0.88 4.14
C TYR A 75 -9.19 1.98 4.31
N SER A 76 -9.03 3.11 3.63
CA SER A 76 -9.98 4.22 3.72
C SER A 76 -11.35 3.84 3.16
N MET A 77 -11.39 3.19 2.00
CA MET A 77 -12.62 2.69 1.38
C MET A 77 -13.36 1.69 2.26
N TRP A 78 -12.63 0.82 2.96
CA TRP A 78 -13.23 -0.20 3.83
C TRP A 78 -13.68 0.39 5.17
N ARG A 79 -12.80 1.16 5.83
CA ARG A 79 -13.02 1.67 7.19
C ARG A 79 -14.06 2.79 7.25
N PHE A 80 -14.07 3.67 6.25
CA PHE A 80 -14.97 4.83 6.19
C PHE A 80 -16.17 4.60 5.26
N ARG A 81 -16.42 3.36 4.85
CA ARG A 81 -17.61 3.01 4.05
C ARG A 81 -18.88 3.33 4.82
N MET A 82 -19.79 4.08 4.19
CA MET A 82 -21.10 4.43 4.77
C MET A 82 -21.88 3.16 5.12
N LYS A 83 -22.46 3.12 6.32
CA LYS A 83 -23.32 2.03 6.74
C LYS A 83 -24.75 2.26 6.22
N PRO A 84 -25.49 1.20 5.85
CA PRO A 84 -26.89 1.33 5.47
C PRO A 84 -27.70 2.01 6.58
N GLY A 85 -28.53 3.00 6.22
CA GLY A 85 -29.37 3.75 7.17
C GLY A 85 -28.74 4.99 7.80
N GLU A 86 -27.45 5.27 7.55
CA GLU A 86 -26.78 6.51 7.99
C GLU A 86 -26.68 7.56 6.88
N GLU A 87 -27.48 7.45 5.81
CA GLU A 87 -27.38 8.28 4.58
C GLU A 87 -27.49 9.79 4.81
N LEU A 88 -28.20 10.21 5.85
CA LEU A 88 -28.42 11.62 6.21
C LEU A 88 -27.42 12.14 7.27
N LYS A 89 -26.46 11.32 7.68
CA LYS A 89 -25.48 11.67 8.72
C LYS A 89 -24.28 12.37 8.10
N ASP A 90 -24.00 13.57 8.57
CA ASP A 90 -22.81 14.32 8.15
C ASP A 90 -21.52 13.75 8.79
N GLY A 91 -20.40 13.97 8.12
CA GLY A 91 -19.07 13.58 8.61
C GLY A 91 -18.63 14.44 9.79
N PRO A 92 -17.78 13.92 10.70
CA PRO A 92 -17.18 14.75 11.75
C PRO A 92 -16.39 15.92 11.16
N PRO A 93 -16.43 17.13 11.77
CA PRO A 93 -15.64 18.26 11.30
C PRO A 93 -14.14 17.94 11.31
N ILE A 94 -13.50 18.00 10.14
CA ILE A 94 -12.05 17.82 9.99
C ILE A 94 -11.37 19.17 9.81
N HIS A 95 -10.31 19.42 10.57
CA HIS A 95 -9.41 20.55 10.38
C HIS A 95 -8.15 20.06 9.66
N GLY A 96 -7.48 20.93 8.90
CA GLY A 96 -6.21 20.59 8.25
C GLY A 96 -5.06 20.43 9.24
N ASN A 97 -3.95 19.83 8.78
CA ASN A 97 -2.68 19.80 9.51
C ASN A 97 -1.72 20.82 8.88
N THR A 98 -1.37 21.88 9.60
CA THR A 98 -0.39 22.92 9.20
C THR A 98 0.93 22.74 9.92
#